data_AF-W6K3C6-F1
#
_entry.id   AF-W6K3C6-F1
#
_cell.length_a   1.000
_cell.length_b   1.000
_cell.length_c   1.000
_cell.angle_alpha   90.00
_cell.angle_beta   90.00
_cell.angle_gamma   90.00
#
_symmetry.space_group_name_H-M   'P 1'
#
loop_
_entity.id
_entity.type
_entity.pdbx_description
1 polymer ?
#
loop_
_entity_poly.entity_id
_entity_poly.type
_entity_poly.pdbx_seq_one_letter_code
_entity_poly.pdbx_strand_id
1 'polypeptide(L)'
;MRYVALGDSYAAGVGGAARRNACWRADDGYPVQVARRLGLDVAYNACLGAVVADVLAHQVAPLGPDTTHVSVTVGGNDIGFVPVLIAAAEPGWMANSDVSIDHALIAMRQVLPGRLDQLFAEVTGRAPNAYVVATAYPRLFKGVDCNLATFFSPHEMERLNAAADELGSVIAAAARRAGIRYAGVGTRFAGHAVCDDPEWINGVSWPVEGSFHPNSLGHNAYADVVASALAAKGISPEAGAAVEIVEGPCVPGSAPTFSIPDLLSARSLDGAREYGLDPAEVERLARQLYAGLDAAQGALRPSEETYAAAARLAELDAVARARRGEVQMDG
;
A
#
# COMPACT_ATOMS: atom_id res chain seq x y z
N MET A 1 -4.89 3.22 28.20
CA MET A 1 -4.94 2.34 27.00
C MET A 1 -3.55 1.80 26.78
N ARG A 2 -3.33 0.49 26.61
CA ARG A 2 -1.94 -0.02 26.55
C ARG A 2 -1.32 0.18 25.17
N TYR A 3 -2.03 -0.14 24.10
CA TYR A 3 -1.52 0.03 22.74
C TYR A 3 -2.48 0.86 21.87
N VAL A 4 -1.96 1.88 21.18
CA VAL A 4 -2.71 2.69 20.22
C VAL A 4 -2.12 2.51 18.82
N ALA A 5 -2.94 2.08 17.86
CA ALA A 5 -2.53 1.87 16.48
C ALA A 5 -3.10 2.96 15.58
N LEU A 6 -2.21 3.78 15.01
CA LEU A 6 -2.52 4.92 14.15
C LEU A 6 -2.05 4.62 12.72
N GLY A 7 -2.66 5.29 11.74
CA GLY A 7 -2.15 5.31 10.38
C GLY A 7 -3.20 5.19 9.29
N ASP A 8 -2.69 4.76 8.14
CA ASP A 8 -3.43 4.57 6.90
C ASP A 8 -3.93 3.14 6.72
N SER A 9 -4.15 2.75 5.47
CA SER A 9 -4.65 1.44 5.07
C SER A 9 -3.75 0.26 5.44
N TYR A 10 -2.42 0.43 5.47
CA TYR A 10 -1.51 -0.62 5.89
C TYR A 10 -1.66 -0.89 7.40
N ALA A 11 -1.79 0.18 8.19
CA ALA A 11 -2.14 0.06 9.60
C ALA A 11 -3.58 -0.44 9.80
N ALA A 12 -4.53 -0.05 8.96
CA ALA A 12 -5.90 -0.57 9.04
C ALA A 12 -5.99 -2.07 8.69
N GLY A 13 -4.96 -2.70 8.15
CA GLY A 13 -5.01 -4.13 7.84
C GLY A 13 -5.69 -4.46 6.51
N VAL A 14 -5.86 -3.46 5.63
CA VAL A 14 -6.44 -3.63 4.29
C VAL A 14 -5.67 -4.72 3.54
N GLY A 15 -6.38 -5.51 2.72
CA GLY A 15 -5.81 -6.64 1.98
C GLY A 15 -5.64 -7.93 2.78
N GLY A 16 -5.72 -7.87 4.12
CA GLY A 16 -5.61 -9.03 5.01
C GLY A 16 -6.93 -9.75 5.26
N ALA A 17 -7.29 -9.91 6.53
CA ALA A 17 -8.53 -10.55 6.96
C ALA A 17 -9.78 -9.70 6.67
N ALA A 18 -10.95 -10.22 7.04
CA ALA A 18 -12.23 -9.53 6.88
C ALA A 18 -12.21 -8.13 7.53
N ARG A 19 -12.78 -7.14 6.83
CA ARG A 19 -12.92 -5.78 7.34
C ARG A 19 -14.04 -5.67 8.38
N ARG A 20 -13.86 -4.81 9.37
CA ARG A 20 -14.79 -4.55 10.49
C ARG A 20 -15.71 -3.36 10.24
N ASN A 21 -15.24 -2.35 9.50
CA ASN A 21 -15.93 -1.07 9.33
C ASN A 21 -15.49 -0.33 8.05
N ALA A 22 -15.97 0.91 7.88
CA ALA A 22 -15.65 1.76 6.72
C ALA A 22 -14.21 2.30 6.69
N CYS A 23 -13.48 2.25 7.81
CA CYS A 23 -12.03 2.51 7.85
C CYS A 23 -11.21 1.32 7.35
N TRP A 24 -11.87 0.22 6.99
CA TRP A 24 -11.26 -1.03 6.57
C TRP A 24 -10.32 -1.66 7.61
N ARG A 25 -10.62 -1.41 8.90
CA ARG A 25 -9.92 -2.10 9.99
C ARG A 25 -10.16 -3.61 9.86
N ALA A 26 -9.13 -4.40 9.59
CA ALA A 26 -9.26 -5.84 9.46
C ALA A 26 -9.26 -6.53 10.84
N ASP A 27 -10.03 -7.61 10.98
CA ASP A 27 -10.08 -8.45 12.19
C ASP A 27 -8.72 -9.03 12.61
N ASP A 28 -7.81 -9.14 11.64
CA ASP A 28 -6.46 -9.67 11.84
C ASP A 28 -5.38 -8.83 11.12
N GLY A 29 -5.59 -7.51 11.03
CA GLY A 29 -4.54 -6.60 10.55
C GLY A 29 -3.32 -6.60 11.48
N TYR A 30 -2.16 -6.14 10.99
CA TYR A 30 -0.91 -6.20 11.77
C TYR A 30 -1.05 -5.61 13.19
N PRO A 31 -1.81 -4.52 13.46
CA PRO A 31 -1.94 -4.04 14.82
C PRO A 31 -2.61 -5.03 15.76
N VAL A 32 -3.65 -5.73 15.31
CA VAL A 32 -4.31 -6.77 16.13
C VAL A 32 -3.33 -7.90 16.43
N GLN A 33 -2.52 -8.29 15.45
CA GLN A 33 -1.51 -9.33 15.63
C GLN A 33 -0.38 -8.90 16.58
N VAL A 34 0.07 -7.64 16.53
CA VAL A 34 1.00 -7.05 17.50
C VAL A 34 0.41 -7.09 18.90
N ALA A 35 -0.86 -6.69 19.05
CA ALA A 35 -1.58 -6.66 20.31
C ALA A 35 -1.59 -8.06 20.96
N ARG A 36 -1.94 -9.10 20.18
CA ARG A 36 -1.92 -10.50 20.63
C ARG A 36 -0.53 -10.99 21.02
N ARG A 37 0.52 -10.61 20.28
CA ARG A 37 1.91 -11.02 20.58
C ARG A 37 2.46 -10.39 21.85
N LEU A 38 2.00 -9.18 22.18
CA LEU A 38 2.43 -8.44 23.36
C LEU A 38 1.46 -8.58 24.56
N GLY A 39 0.33 -9.27 24.38
CA GLY A 39 -0.71 -9.39 25.42
C GLY A 39 -1.34 -8.05 25.80
N LEU A 40 -1.50 -7.13 24.84
CA LEU A 40 -2.00 -5.77 25.05
C LEU A 40 -3.36 -5.59 24.36
N ASP A 41 -4.25 -4.83 24.99
CA ASP A 41 -5.46 -4.32 24.33
C ASP A 41 -5.08 -3.20 23.37
N VAL A 42 -5.78 -3.12 22.23
CA VAL A 42 -5.49 -2.18 21.15
C VAL A 42 -6.63 -1.18 20.93
N ALA A 43 -6.31 0.10 21.03
CA ALA A 43 -7.11 1.17 20.43
C ALA A 43 -6.79 1.25 18.94
N TYR A 44 -7.66 0.67 18.12
CA TYR A 44 -7.46 0.57 16.69
C TYR A 44 -8.04 1.82 16.02
N ASN A 45 -7.18 2.77 15.63
CA ASN A 45 -7.60 4.07 15.08
C ASN A 45 -7.23 4.28 13.62
N ALA A 46 -6.30 3.46 13.07
CA ALA A 46 -5.91 3.51 11.67
C ALA A 46 -7.10 3.43 10.71
N CYS A 47 -6.97 4.04 9.54
CA CYS A 47 -8.07 4.18 8.60
C CYS A 47 -7.60 4.26 7.15
N LEU A 48 -8.32 3.59 6.25
CA LEU A 48 -8.13 3.68 4.80
C LEU A 48 -8.09 5.15 4.33
N GLY A 49 -7.15 5.43 3.43
CA GLY A 49 -7.01 6.72 2.76
C GLY A 49 -6.41 7.84 3.63
N ALA A 50 -6.07 7.57 4.90
CA ALA A 50 -5.56 8.60 5.80
C ALA A 50 -4.22 9.16 5.33
N VAL A 51 -4.11 10.48 5.31
CA VAL A 51 -2.83 11.22 5.27
C VAL A 51 -2.43 11.64 6.68
N VAL A 52 -1.22 12.19 6.86
CA VAL A 52 -0.74 12.69 8.17
C VAL A 52 -1.75 13.65 8.82
N ALA A 53 -2.36 14.54 8.03
CA ALA A 53 -3.35 15.49 8.53
C ALA A 53 -4.60 14.79 9.12
N ASP A 54 -5.05 13.68 8.52
CA ASP A 54 -6.19 12.90 9.01
C ASP A 54 -5.84 12.19 10.32
N VAL A 55 -4.60 11.68 10.44
CA VAL A 55 -4.12 11.07 11.70
C VAL A 55 -4.16 12.11 12.83
N LEU A 56 -3.62 13.31 12.58
CA LEU A 56 -3.64 14.42 13.54
C LEU A 56 -5.06 14.85 13.92
N ALA A 57 -5.97 14.90 12.94
CA ALA A 57 -7.33 15.39 13.16
C ALA A 57 -8.25 14.37 13.85
N HIS A 58 -8.06 13.08 13.58
CA HIS A 58 -9.08 12.07 13.86
C HIS A 58 -8.60 10.85 14.65
N GLN A 59 -7.28 10.61 14.73
CA GLN A 59 -6.77 9.35 15.28
C GLN A 59 -5.99 9.51 16.59
N VAL A 60 -5.49 10.70 16.93
CA VAL A 60 -4.65 10.92 18.13
C VAL A 60 -5.44 11.10 19.44
N ALA A 61 -6.77 11.23 19.39
CA ALA A 61 -7.62 11.44 20.56
C ALA A 61 -7.47 10.41 21.71
N PRO A 62 -7.25 9.10 21.47
CA PRO A 62 -7.09 8.12 22.54
C PRO A 62 -5.68 8.06 23.14
N LEU A 63 -4.73 8.87 22.67
CA LEU A 63 -3.41 8.99 23.28
C LEU A 63 -3.51 9.79 24.60
N GLY A 64 -2.78 9.33 25.61
CA GLY A 64 -2.66 10.04 26.89
C GLY A 64 -1.47 9.55 27.72
N PRO A 65 -1.28 10.09 28.94
CA PRO A 65 -0.16 9.72 29.82
C PRO A 65 -0.09 8.23 30.19
N ASP A 66 -1.23 7.53 30.15
CA ASP A 66 -1.35 6.09 30.41
C ASP A 66 -1.13 5.22 29.16
N THR A 67 -0.88 5.83 28.00
CA THR A 67 -0.51 5.10 26.78
C THR A 67 0.90 4.53 26.93
N THR A 68 1.06 3.23 26.71
CA THR A 68 2.37 2.56 26.86
C THR A 68 3.01 2.17 25.53
N HIS A 69 2.24 1.96 24.47
CA HIS A 69 2.73 1.57 23.15
C HIS A 69 1.96 2.30 22.05
N VAL A 70 2.66 2.73 21.00
CA VAL A 70 2.05 3.36 19.81
C VAL A 70 2.73 2.84 18.55
N SER A 71 1.96 2.45 17.54
CA SER A 71 2.47 2.23 16.18
C SER A 71 1.82 3.22 15.21
N VAL A 72 2.61 3.68 14.25
CA VAL A 72 2.18 4.64 13.22
C VAL A 72 2.67 4.18 11.85
N THR A 73 1.75 3.86 10.94
CA THR A 73 2.03 3.67 9.49
C THR A 73 1.33 4.77 8.71
N VAL A 74 2.04 5.79 8.23
CA VAL A 74 1.44 6.87 7.42
C VAL A 74 2.51 7.57 6.58
N GLY A 75 2.08 8.20 5.48
CA GLY A 75 2.91 9.04 4.63
C GLY A 75 2.85 8.65 3.15
N GLY A 76 2.49 7.40 2.83
CA GLY A 76 2.31 6.97 1.43
C GLY A 76 1.23 7.79 0.71
N ASN A 77 0.09 8.03 1.38
CA ASN A 77 -0.97 8.86 0.83
C ASN A 77 -0.56 10.35 0.68
N ASP A 78 0.26 10.88 1.59
CA ASP A 78 0.73 12.26 1.55
C ASP A 78 1.57 12.60 0.32
N ILE A 79 2.27 11.60 -0.24
CA ILE A 79 3.11 11.74 -1.43
C ILE A 79 2.38 11.37 -2.73
N GLY A 80 1.09 11.04 -2.65
CA GLY A 80 0.31 10.64 -3.82
C GLY A 80 0.63 9.25 -4.34
N PHE A 81 1.01 8.30 -3.46
CA PHE A 81 1.38 6.95 -3.86
C PHE A 81 0.30 6.23 -4.69
N VAL A 82 -0.98 6.35 -4.32
CA VAL A 82 -2.07 5.69 -5.05
C VAL A 82 -2.23 6.24 -6.48
N PRO A 83 -2.31 7.57 -6.70
CA PRO A 83 -2.24 8.12 -8.07
C PRO A 83 -1.01 7.68 -8.87
N VAL A 84 0.17 7.60 -8.25
CA VAL A 84 1.39 7.10 -8.90
C VAL A 84 1.23 5.64 -9.33
N LEU A 85 0.71 4.79 -8.44
CA LEU A 85 0.51 3.38 -8.69
C LEU A 85 -0.52 3.13 -9.80
N ILE A 86 -1.61 3.91 -9.83
CA ILE A 86 -2.60 3.87 -10.92
C ILE A 86 -1.94 4.29 -12.24
N ALA A 87 -1.20 5.41 -12.27
CA ALA A 87 -0.53 5.87 -13.48
C ALA A 87 0.50 4.88 -14.02
N ALA A 88 1.22 4.15 -13.14
CA ALA A 88 2.17 3.12 -13.52
C ALA A 88 1.50 1.79 -13.92
N ALA A 89 0.28 1.54 -13.46
CA ALA A 89 -0.50 0.38 -13.88
C ALA A 89 -1.12 0.55 -15.27
N GLU A 90 -1.22 1.79 -15.77
CA GLU A 90 -1.76 2.11 -17.08
C GLU A 90 -0.78 1.76 -18.21
N PRO A 91 -1.29 1.39 -19.40
CA PRO A 91 -0.42 1.16 -20.54
C PRO A 91 0.26 2.45 -21.01
N GLY A 92 1.42 2.31 -21.64
CA GLY A 92 2.27 3.39 -22.12
C GLY A 92 1.63 4.31 -23.16
N TRP A 93 0.51 3.91 -23.78
CA TRP A 93 -0.28 4.80 -24.64
C TRP A 93 -1.24 5.74 -23.87
N MET A 94 -1.45 5.53 -22.57
CA MET A 94 -2.36 6.34 -21.73
C MET A 94 -1.62 7.38 -20.89
N ALA A 95 -0.50 7.01 -20.28
CA ALA A 95 0.22 7.87 -19.37
C ALA A 95 1.72 7.61 -19.41
N ASN A 96 2.51 8.68 -19.23
CA ASN A 96 3.89 8.56 -18.79
C ASN A 96 3.91 8.67 -17.25
N SER A 97 3.99 7.52 -16.60
CA SER A 97 4.01 7.42 -15.13
C SER A 97 5.25 8.07 -14.52
N ASP A 98 6.31 8.32 -15.30
CA ASP A 98 7.54 8.89 -14.78
C ASP A 98 7.34 10.27 -14.16
N VAL A 99 6.46 11.09 -14.76
CA VAL A 99 6.09 12.41 -14.27
C VAL A 99 5.40 12.33 -12.91
N SER A 100 4.51 11.35 -12.74
CA SER A 100 3.81 11.12 -11.47
C SER A 100 4.79 10.68 -10.38
N ILE A 101 5.72 9.77 -10.71
CA ILE A 101 6.76 9.32 -9.79
C ILE A 101 7.66 10.49 -9.37
N ASP A 102 8.09 11.35 -10.31
CA ASP A 102 8.93 12.51 -10.03
C ASP A 102 8.24 13.51 -9.09
N HIS A 103 6.96 13.79 -9.32
CA HIS A 103 6.17 14.65 -8.44
C HIS A 103 6.04 14.07 -7.03
N ALA A 104 5.84 12.76 -6.91
CA ALA A 104 5.78 12.09 -5.61
C ALA A 104 7.12 12.15 -4.88
N LEU A 105 8.25 11.98 -5.58
CA LEU A 105 9.59 12.13 -5.01
C LEU A 105 9.85 13.56 -4.51
N ILE A 106 9.36 14.58 -5.22
CA ILE A 106 9.42 15.97 -4.75
C ILE A 106 8.63 16.14 -3.46
N ALA A 107 7.37 15.68 -3.41
CA ALA A 107 6.54 15.75 -2.22
C ALA A 107 7.16 14.99 -1.03
N MET A 108 7.73 13.81 -1.29
CA MET A 108 8.43 12.98 -0.32
C MET A 108 9.65 13.68 0.29
N ARG A 109 10.44 14.40 -0.52
CA ARG A 109 11.66 15.08 -0.07
C ARG A 109 11.38 16.42 0.60
N GLN A 110 10.37 17.16 0.11
CA GLN A 110 10.17 18.56 0.50
C GLN A 110 9.03 18.77 1.50
N VAL A 111 7.99 17.92 1.48
CA VAL A 111 6.76 18.13 2.27
C VAL A 111 6.65 17.12 3.39
N LEU A 112 6.80 15.83 3.08
CA LEU A 112 6.58 14.75 4.03
C LEU A 112 7.42 14.86 5.33
N PRO A 113 8.72 15.26 5.31
CA PRO A 113 9.53 15.28 6.53
C PRO A 113 8.95 16.19 7.61
N GLY A 114 8.47 17.39 7.23
CA GLY A 114 7.87 18.34 8.17
C GLY A 114 6.53 17.87 8.71
N ARG A 115 5.71 17.19 7.89
CA ARG A 115 4.44 16.59 8.33
C ARG A 115 4.68 15.47 9.35
N LEU A 116 5.64 14.59 9.08
CA LEU A 116 6.01 13.51 10.01
C LEU A 116 6.58 14.06 11.32
N ASP A 117 7.39 15.12 11.26
CA ASP A 117 7.91 15.78 12.47
C ASP A 117 6.77 16.32 13.35
N GLN A 118 5.78 16.99 12.74
CA GLN A 118 4.60 17.46 13.46
C GLN A 118 3.81 16.32 14.09
N LEU A 119 3.56 15.24 13.34
CA LEU A 119 2.82 14.08 13.84
C LEU A 119 3.54 13.40 15.01
N PHE A 120 4.84 13.14 14.87
CA PHE A 120 5.59 12.45 15.91
C PHE A 120 5.76 13.32 17.16
N ALA A 121 5.89 14.64 17.02
CA ALA A 121 5.84 15.57 18.15
C ALA A 121 4.49 15.51 18.88
N GLU A 122 3.37 15.49 18.14
CA GLU A 122 2.03 15.38 18.74
C GLU A 122 1.84 14.05 19.47
N VAL A 123 2.27 12.94 18.86
CA VAL A 123 2.17 11.60 19.46
C VAL A 123 2.98 11.51 20.74
N THR A 124 4.25 11.93 20.71
CA THR A 124 5.14 11.89 21.89
C THR A 124 4.71 12.88 22.97
N GLY A 125 4.16 14.04 22.62
CA GLY A 125 3.61 15.01 23.57
C GLY A 125 2.39 14.49 24.32
N ARG A 126 1.48 13.77 23.64
CA ARG A 126 0.29 13.16 24.25
C ARG A 126 0.61 11.91 25.07
N ALA A 127 1.58 11.12 24.61
CA ALA A 127 1.96 9.84 25.20
C ALA A 127 3.46 9.82 25.61
N PRO A 128 3.88 10.66 26.58
CA PRO A 128 5.29 10.87 26.91
C PRO A 128 6.01 9.63 27.48
N ASN A 129 5.26 8.64 27.97
CA ASN A 129 5.78 7.40 28.53
C ASN A 129 5.72 6.21 27.56
N ALA A 130 5.22 6.41 26.34
CA ALA A 130 4.97 5.32 25.41
C ALA A 130 6.23 4.91 24.63
N TYR A 131 6.33 3.61 24.36
CA TYR A 131 7.17 3.10 23.27
C TYR A 131 6.46 3.39 21.94
N VAL A 132 6.96 4.40 21.22
CA VAL A 132 6.42 4.79 19.91
C VAL A 132 7.29 4.19 18.81
N VAL A 133 6.65 3.58 17.81
CA VAL A 133 7.29 3.08 16.58
C VAL A 133 6.63 3.66 15.34
N ALA A 134 7.43 4.23 14.46
CA ALA A 134 7.04 4.52 13.08
C ALA A 134 7.44 3.36 12.18
N THR A 135 6.57 2.95 11.28
CA THR A 135 6.76 1.79 10.41
C THR A 135 6.92 2.23 8.94
N ALA A 136 7.58 1.40 8.13
CA ALA A 136 7.75 1.64 6.70
C ALA A 136 6.80 0.80 5.84
N TYR A 137 6.84 1.02 4.54
CA TYR A 137 6.15 0.20 3.54
C TYR A 137 7.13 -0.79 2.90
N PRO A 138 6.69 -1.99 2.52
CA PRO A 138 7.53 -2.93 1.79
C PRO A 138 7.70 -2.50 0.33
N ARG A 139 8.73 -3.02 -0.33
CA ARG A 139 8.81 -3.03 -1.79
C ARG A 139 7.65 -3.86 -2.35
N LEU A 140 7.05 -3.41 -3.45
CA LEU A 140 5.88 -4.06 -4.01
C LEU A 140 6.23 -5.09 -5.09
N PHE A 141 7.30 -4.89 -5.86
CA PHE A 141 7.47 -5.62 -7.11
C PHE A 141 8.73 -6.47 -7.14
N LYS A 142 8.66 -7.62 -7.82
CA LYS A 142 9.82 -8.48 -8.12
C LYS A 142 10.44 -8.24 -9.51
N GLY A 143 9.88 -7.33 -10.31
CA GLY A 143 10.35 -7.01 -11.68
C GLY A 143 9.56 -7.65 -12.81
N VAL A 144 8.45 -8.35 -12.53
CA VAL A 144 7.50 -8.86 -13.54
C VAL A 144 6.07 -8.54 -13.12
N ASP A 145 5.21 -8.22 -14.09
CA ASP A 145 3.77 -8.07 -13.87
C ASP A 145 3.07 -9.39 -14.22
N CYS A 146 2.38 -9.96 -13.25
CA CYS A 146 1.60 -11.19 -13.41
C CYS A 146 0.08 -10.95 -13.34
N ASN A 147 -0.36 -9.69 -13.25
CA ASN A 147 -1.78 -9.35 -13.20
C ASN A 147 -2.32 -9.11 -14.60
N LEU A 148 -3.56 -9.52 -14.86
CA LEU A 148 -4.15 -9.48 -16.20
C LEU A 148 -4.57 -8.09 -16.69
N ALA A 149 -4.67 -7.12 -15.78
CA ALA A 149 -5.27 -5.83 -16.03
C ALA A 149 -4.38 -4.66 -15.62
N THR A 150 -3.08 -4.90 -15.47
CA THR A 150 -2.08 -3.88 -15.24
C THR A 150 -0.95 -4.01 -16.26
N PHE A 151 -0.20 -2.94 -16.43
CA PHE A 151 0.81 -2.79 -17.47
C PHE A 151 2.13 -2.28 -16.90
N PHE A 152 2.48 -2.70 -15.67
CA PHE A 152 3.71 -2.25 -15.04
C PHE A 152 4.92 -2.73 -15.86
N SER A 153 5.77 -1.80 -16.29
CA SER A 153 7.04 -2.12 -16.92
C SER A 153 8.13 -2.42 -15.87
N PRO A 154 9.20 -3.15 -16.23
CA PRO A 154 10.35 -3.35 -15.33
C PRO A 154 10.95 -2.03 -14.81
N HIS A 155 11.04 -1.00 -15.65
CA HIS A 155 11.49 0.34 -15.28
C HIS A 155 10.60 0.96 -14.20
N GLU A 156 9.27 0.95 -14.40
CA GLU A 156 8.33 1.48 -13.41
C GLU A 156 8.43 0.73 -12.08
N MET A 157 8.51 -0.59 -12.12
CA MET A 157 8.66 -1.41 -10.90
C MET A 157 9.96 -1.10 -10.14
N GLU A 158 11.08 -0.92 -10.85
CA GLU A 158 12.35 -0.52 -10.25
C GLU A 158 12.23 0.85 -9.57
N ARG A 159 11.66 1.83 -10.27
CA ARG A 159 11.46 3.18 -9.73
C ARG A 159 10.52 3.20 -8.53
N LEU A 160 9.44 2.43 -8.55
CA LEU A 160 8.49 2.32 -7.43
C LEU A 160 9.13 1.65 -6.21
N ASN A 161 9.95 0.61 -6.41
CA ASN A 161 10.71 -0.01 -5.33
C ASN A 161 11.75 0.95 -4.74
N ALA A 162 12.46 1.70 -5.58
CA ALA A 162 13.40 2.73 -5.12
C ALA A 162 12.68 3.85 -4.34
N ALA A 163 11.49 4.27 -4.78
CA ALA A 163 10.66 5.23 -4.05
C ALA A 163 10.17 4.69 -2.69
N ALA A 164 9.84 3.39 -2.60
CA ALA A 164 9.50 2.75 -1.33
C ALA A 164 10.68 2.74 -0.34
N ASP A 165 11.89 2.46 -0.82
CA ASP A 165 13.12 2.52 0.00
C ASP A 165 13.42 3.96 0.48
N GLU A 166 13.23 4.94 -0.40
CA GLU A 166 13.42 6.35 -0.06
C GLU A 166 12.37 6.81 0.98
N LEU A 167 11.11 6.42 0.82
CA LEU A 167 10.05 6.69 1.79
C LEU A 167 10.41 6.11 3.17
N GLY A 168 10.88 4.86 3.21
CA GLY A 168 11.38 4.24 4.44
C GLY A 168 12.52 5.05 5.08
N SER A 169 13.44 5.58 4.27
CA SER A 169 14.54 6.43 4.74
C SER A 169 14.07 7.77 5.31
N VAL A 170 13.07 8.41 4.68
CA VAL A 170 12.45 9.65 5.16
C VAL A 170 11.73 9.43 6.49
N ILE A 171 10.97 8.34 6.62
CA ILE A 171 10.28 7.97 7.86
C ILE A 171 11.30 7.67 8.97
N ALA A 172 12.34 6.89 8.68
CA ALA A 172 13.41 6.60 9.64
C ALA A 172 14.12 7.87 10.13
N ALA A 173 14.37 8.83 9.22
CA ALA A 173 14.97 10.11 9.58
C ALA A 173 14.07 10.95 10.49
N ALA A 174 12.75 11.01 10.21
CA ALA A 174 11.78 11.69 11.06
C ALA A 174 11.64 11.01 12.43
N ALA A 175 11.58 9.68 12.46
CA ALA A 175 11.55 8.89 13.69
C ALA A 175 12.77 9.19 14.58
N ARG A 176 13.97 9.23 13.99
CA ARG A 176 15.21 9.59 14.68
C ARG A 176 15.18 11.01 15.26
N ARG A 177 14.66 12.00 14.53
CA ARG A 177 14.53 13.38 15.02
C ARG A 177 13.56 13.48 16.21
N ALA A 178 12.49 12.69 16.19
CA ALA A 178 11.51 12.63 17.28
C ALA A 178 11.94 11.73 18.45
N GLY A 179 13.07 11.01 18.35
CA GLY A 179 13.53 10.09 19.40
C GLY A 179 12.67 8.82 19.54
N ILE A 180 11.90 8.46 18.51
CA ILE A 180 11.04 7.27 18.49
C ILE A 180 11.72 6.13 17.71
N ARG A 181 11.19 4.92 17.84
CA ARG A 181 11.72 3.73 17.15
C ARG A 181 11.25 3.71 15.69
N TYR A 182 12.01 3.02 14.85
CA TYR A 182 11.67 2.75 13.45
C TYR A 182 11.60 1.24 13.22
N ALA A 183 10.55 0.79 12.53
CA ALA A 183 10.36 -0.59 12.10
C ALA A 183 10.43 -0.66 10.56
N GLY A 184 11.60 -0.97 10.03
CA GLY A 184 11.82 -1.21 8.60
C GLY A 184 11.36 -2.61 8.20
N VAL A 185 10.32 -2.70 7.37
CA VAL A 185 9.74 -3.99 6.94
C VAL A 185 10.41 -4.59 5.70
N GLY A 186 11.19 -3.80 4.95
CA GLY A 186 11.76 -4.19 3.65
C GLY A 186 12.54 -5.52 3.68
N THR A 187 13.45 -5.71 4.64
CA THR A 187 14.21 -6.98 4.75
C THR A 187 13.32 -8.17 5.06
N ARG A 188 12.24 -7.97 5.85
CA ARG A 188 11.32 -9.05 6.19
C ARG A 188 10.50 -9.49 4.97
N PHE A 189 10.12 -8.55 4.11
CA PHE A 189 9.32 -8.78 2.90
C PHE A 189 10.14 -9.19 1.67
N ALA A 190 11.48 -9.29 1.77
CA ALA A 190 12.31 -9.71 0.65
C ALA A 190 11.94 -11.13 0.18
N GLY A 191 11.66 -11.29 -1.11
CA GLY A 191 11.18 -12.56 -1.70
C GLY A 191 9.68 -12.84 -1.51
N HIS A 192 8.91 -11.83 -1.10
CA HIS A 192 7.46 -11.91 -0.91
C HIS A 192 6.70 -10.73 -1.54
N ALA A 193 7.30 -10.12 -2.57
CA ALA A 193 6.69 -9.06 -3.36
C ALA A 193 5.52 -9.60 -4.19
N VAL A 194 4.81 -8.70 -4.90
CA VAL A 194 3.81 -9.09 -5.88
C VAL A 194 4.43 -10.06 -6.89
N CYS A 195 3.70 -11.14 -7.21
CA CYS A 195 4.12 -12.26 -8.05
C CYS A 195 5.22 -13.19 -7.47
N ASP A 196 5.58 -13.08 -6.18
CA ASP A 196 6.42 -14.09 -5.50
C ASP A 196 5.61 -15.28 -4.98
N ASP A 197 6.31 -16.32 -4.48
CA ASP A 197 5.70 -17.51 -3.88
C ASP A 197 6.43 -17.91 -2.58
N PRO A 198 5.78 -17.81 -1.40
CA PRO A 198 4.45 -17.23 -1.20
C PRO A 198 4.47 -15.70 -1.35
N GLU A 199 3.49 -15.16 -2.07
CA GLU A 199 3.24 -13.72 -2.14
C GLU A 199 2.75 -13.20 -0.77
N TRP A 200 3.26 -12.06 -0.30
CA TRP A 200 2.74 -11.39 0.92
C TRP A 200 2.03 -10.06 0.65
N ILE A 201 2.14 -9.56 -0.57
CA ILE A 201 1.45 -8.37 -1.05
C ILE A 201 0.46 -8.83 -2.11
N ASN A 202 -0.80 -8.42 -2.02
CA ASN A 202 -1.75 -8.74 -3.08
C ASN A 202 -1.33 -8.05 -4.40
N GLY A 203 -1.45 -8.74 -5.52
CA GLY A 203 -1.62 -8.09 -6.83
C GLY A 203 -2.95 -7.34 -6.93
N VAL A 204 -3.53 -7.27 -8.13
CA VAL A 204 -4.93 -6.81 -8.30
C VAL A 204 -5.85 -7.81 -7.58
N SER A 205 -6.60 -7.32 -6.60
CA SER A 205 -7.45 -8.16 -5.76
C SER A 205 -8.92 -7.75 -5.82
N TRP A 206 -9.79 -8.64 -5.33
CA TRP A 206 -11.20 -8.33 -5.09
C TRP A 206 -11.54 -8.58 -3.61
N PRO A 207 -11.98 -7.56 -2.88
CA PRO A 207 -12.29 -6.19 -3.32
C PRO A 207 -11.05 -5.38 -3.72
N VAL A 208 -11.22 -4.37 -4.60
CA VAL A 208 -10.12 -3.65 -5.26
C VAL A 208 -9.27 -2.84 -4.29
N GLU A 209 -9.85 -2.41 -3.17
CA GLU A 209 -9.17 -1.68 -2.10
C GLU A 209 -8.04 -2.51 -1.46
N GLY A 210 -8.11 -3.84 -1.53
CA GLY A 210 -7.06 -4.74 -1.07
C GLY A 210 -5.83 -4.82 -1.98
N SER A 211 -5.89 -4.25 -3.18
CA SER A 211 -4.83 -4.38 -4.18
C SER A 211 -3.56 -3.70 -3.68
N PHE A 212 -2.40 -4.34 -3.88
CA PHE A 212 -1.08 -3.86 -3.46
C PHE A 212 -0.89 -3.66 -1.96
N HIS A 213 -1.81 -4.15 -1.13
CA HIS A 213 -1.67 -4.19 0.32
C HIS A 213 -1.16 -5.56 0.79
N PRO A 214 -0.61 -5.66 2.02
CA PRO A 214 -0.25 -6.95 2.57
C PRO A 214 -1.48 -7.85 2.69
N ASN A 215 -1.31 -9.12 2.32
CA ASN A 215 -2.29 -10.16 2.58
C ASN A 215 -2.17 -10.68 4.03
N SER A 216 -2.92 -11.71 4.40
CA SER A 216 -2.88 -12.25 5.77
C SER A 216 -1.47 -12.72 6.20
N LEU A 217 -0.68 -13.31 5.29
CA LEU A 217 0.71 -13.68 5.56
C LEU A 217 1.59 -12.43 5.72
N GLY A 218 1.39 -11.44 4.86
CA GLY A 218 2.08 -10.15 4.93
C GLY A 218 1.81 -9.41 6.23
N HIS A 219 0.56 -9.30 6.67
CA HIS A 219 0.22 -8.66 7.96
C HIS A 219 0.84 -9.40 9.15
N ASN A 220 0.93 -10.73 9.08
CA ASN A 220 1.59 -11.53 10.12
C ASN A 220 3.08 -11.23 10.21
N ALA A 221 3.77 -11.21 9.07
CA ALA A 221 5.18 -10.86 9.01
C ALA A 221 5.44 -9.39 9.39
N TYR A 222 4.57 -8.47 8.98
CA TYR A 222 4.63 -7.05 9.33
C TYR A 222 4.55 -6.89 10.86
N ALA A 223 3.62 -7.57 11.49
CA ALA A 223 3.47 -7.54 12.93
C ALA A 223 4.71 -8.09 13.66
N ASP A 224 5.54 -8.97 13.05
CA ASP A 224 6.72 -9.53 13.73
C ASP A 224 7.75 -8.43 13.94
N VAL A 225 7.94 -7.63 12.89
CA VAL A 225 8.85 -6.48 12.88
C VAL A 225 8.37 -5.43 13.87
N VAL A 226 7.08 -5.09 13.85
CA VAL A 226 6.50 -4.07 14.73
C VAL A 226 6.50 -4.52 16.19
N ALA A 227 6.13 -5.76 16.49
CA ALA A 227 6.15 -6.29 17.85
C ALA A 227 7.58 -6.32 18.42
N SER A 228 8.56 -6.72 17.60
CA SER A 228 9.98 -6.68 17.98
C SER A 228 10.45 -5.26 18.27
N ALA A 229 10.04 -4.29 17.45
CA ALA A 229 10.36 -2.89 17.67
C ALA A 229 9.63 -2.28 18.87
N LEU A 230 8.44 -2.77 19.24
CA LEU A 230 7.69 -2.32 20.42
C LEU A 230 8.10 -3.03 21.71
N ALA A 231 8.78 -4.18 21.63
CA ALA A 231 9.17 -4.95 22.80
C ALA A 231 9.96 -4.08 23.81
N ALA A 232 9.42 -3.96 25.01
CA ALA A 232 10.10 -3.42 26.18
C ALA A 232 10.81 -4.57 26.93
N LYS A 233 11.87 -4.25 27.69
CA LYS A 233 12.49 -5.25 28.58
C LYS A 233 11.43 -5.77 29.57
N GLY A 234 11.22 -7.08 29.61
CA GLY A 234 10.34 -7.75 30.58
C GLY A 234 8.92 -8.05 30.10
N ILE A 235 8.56 -7.77 28.84
CA ILE A 235 7.34 -8.29 28.24
C ILE A 235 7.63 -9.70 27.71
N SER A 236 7.13 -10.72 28.41
CA SER A 236 7.08 -12.09 27.91
C SER A 236 5.82 -12.24 27.06
N PRO A 237 5.92 -12.69 25.79
CA PRO A 237 4.75 -12.97 24.97
C PRO A 237 3.87 -14.04 25.63
N GLU A 238 2.64 -13.69 25.99
CA GLU A 238 1.60 -14.71 26.21
C GLU A 238 0.89 -14.97 24.89
N ALA A 239 1.48 -15.87 24.09
CA ALA A 239 0.88 -16.29 22.83
C ALA A 239 -0.53 -16.85 23.07
N GLY A 240 -1.54 -16.21 22.49
CA GLY A 240 -2.94 -16.65 22.59
C GLY A 240 -3.81 -15.91 23.60
N ALA A 241 -3.33 -14.82 24.22
CA ALA A 241 -4.17 -13.97 25.04
C ALA A 241 -5.33 -13.37 24.22
N ALA A 242 -6.55 -13.44 24.77
CA ALA A 242 -7.68 -12.67 24.24
C ALA A 242 -7.36 -11.18 24.44
N VAL A 243 -7.29 -10.43 23.34
CA VAL A 243 -7.03 -8.98 23.36
C VAL A 243 -8.32 -8.24 23.04
N GLU A 244 -8.59 -7.18 23.79
CA GLU A 244 -9.69 -6.28 23.46
C GLU A 244 -9.30 -5.36 22.30
N ILE A 245 -10.17 -5.25 21.30
CA ILE A 245 -10.02 -4.33 20.17
C ILE A 245 -11.02 -3.19 20.36
N VAL A 246 -10.53 -2.04 20.79
CA VAL A 246 -11.33 -0.83 20.97
C VAL A 246 -11.24 0.01 19.69
N GLU A 247 -12.33 0.11 18.94
CA GLU A 247 -12.34 0.89 17.70
C GLU A 247 -12.42 2.39 17.98
N GLY A 248 -11.50 3.15 17.40
CA GLY A 248 -11.58 4.62 17.39
C GLY A 248 -12.62 5.17 16.41
N PRO A 249 -12.78 6.50 16.34
CA PRO A 249 -13.57 7.16 15.32
C PRO A 249 -13.23 6.65 13.91
N CYS A 250 -14.26 6.44 13.10
CA CYS A 250 -14.12 5.93 11.74
C CYS A 250 -14.34 7.05 10.74
N VAL A 251 -13.26 7.76 10.38
CA VAL A 251 -13.27 8.86 9.40
C VAL A 251 -12.29 8.50 8.27
N PRO A 252 -12.76 7.90 7.17
CA PRO A 252 -11.94 7.63 5.99
C PRO A 252 -11.24 8.88 5.48
N GLY A 253 -9.95 8.74 5.15
CA GLY A 253 -9.19 9.83 4.55
C GLY A 253 -9.59 10.06 3.10
N SER A 254 -9.08 11.15 2.54
CA SER A 254 -9.43 11.57 1.17
C SER A 254 -8.62 10.90 0.07
N ALA A 255 -7.55 10.18 0.40
CA ALA A 255 -6.73 9.52 -0.61
C ALA A 255 -7.54 8.41 -1.31
N PRO A 256 -7.42 8.30 -2.65
CA PRO A 256 -8.17 7.31 -3.41
C PRO A 256 -7.67 5.89 -3.09
N THR A 257 -8.42 4.89 -3.54
CA THR A 257 -7.99 3.50 -3.59
C THR A 257 -7.51 3.14 -4.98
N PHE A 258 -6.79 2.02 -5.13
CA PHE A 258 -6.41 1.54 -6.45
C PHE A 258 -7.64 1.33 -7.33
N SER A 259 -7.50 1.63 -8.61
CA SER A 259 -8.49 1.35 -9.65
C SER A 259 -7.78 0.72 -10.84
N ILE A 260 -8.38 -0.35 -11.37
CA ILE A 260 -7.91 -0.96 -12.62
C ILE A 260 -7.95 0.10 -13.73
N PRO A 261 -6.90 0.22 -14.57
CA PRO A 261 -6.89 1.09 -15.74
C PRO A 261 -8.17 0.97 -16.56
N ASP A 262 -8.78 2.10 -16.94
CA ASP A 262 -9.95 2.13 -17.83
C ASP A 262 -9.51 2.23 -19.29
N LEU A 263 -9.34 1.07 -19.91
CA LEU A 263 -8.94 0.93 -21.32
C LEU A 263 -10.05 1.31 -22.30
N LEU A 264 -11.31 1.46 -21.83
CA LEU A 264 -12.45 1.91 -22.62
C LEU A 264 -12.65 3.43 -22.55
N SER A 265 -11.89 4.12 -21.70
CA SER A 265 -11.93 5.58 -21.60
C SER A 265 -11.55 6.25 -22.93
N ALA A 266 -12.08 7.46 -23.15
CA ALA A 266 -11.67 8.29 -24.28
C ALA A 266 -10.14 8.51 -24.30
N ARG A 267 -9.54 8.71 -23.12
CA ARG A 267 -8.08 8.86 -22.96
C ARG A 267 -7.33 7.65 -23.50
N SER A 268 -7.77 6.43 -23.19
CA SER A 268 -7.17 5.20 -23.73
C SER A 268 -7.30 5.10 -25.24
N LEU A 269 -8.50 5.29 -25.78
CA LEU A 269 -8.77 5.11 -27.21
C LEU A 269 -8.13 6.20 -28.07
N ASP A 270 -8.04 7.44 -27.57
CA ASP A 270 -7.30 8.53 -28.21
C ASP A 270 -5.79 8.29 -28.14
N GLY A 271 -5.28 7.87 -26.99
CA GLY A 271 -3.86 7.51 -26.83
C GLY A 271 -3.46 6.37 -27.76
N ALA A 272 -4.29 5.33 -27.88
CA ALA A 272 -4.09 4.25 -28.84
C ALA A 272 -3.94 4.79 -30.27
N ARG A 273 -4.79 5.73 -30.71
CA ARG A 273 -4.64 6.38 -32.04
C ARG A 273 -3.33 7.14 -32.16
N GLU A 274 -3.00 7.96 -31.16
CA GLU A 274 -1.80 8.80 -31.18
C GLU A 274 -0.53 7.96 -31.31
N TYR A 275 -0.47 6.84 -30.58
CA TYR A 275 0.62 5.88 -30.67
C TYR A 275 0.45 4.88 -31.82
N GLY A 276 -0.46 5.12 -32.77
CA GLY A 276 -0.65 4.35 -34.01
C GLY A 276 -1.10 2.89 -33.82
N LEU A 277 -1.83 2.62 -32.75
CA LEU A 277 -2.54 1.36 -32.48
C LEU A 277 -3.97 1.46 -33.02
N ASP A 278 -4.64 0.32 -33.26
CA ASP A 278 -6.05 0.30 -33.65
C ASP A 278 -6.96 0.42 -32.41
N PRO A 279 -7.72 1.52 -32.25
CA PRO A 279 -8.61 1.69 -31.10
C PRO A 279 -9.75 0.66 -31.08
N ALA A 280 -10.19 0.17 -32.23
CA ALA A 280 -11.23 -0.85 -32.29
C ALA A 280 -10.70 -2.20 -31.77
N GLU A 281 -9.42 -2.50 -32.02
CA GLU A 281 -8.74 -3.66 -31.43
C GLU A 281 -8.65 -3.50 -29.91
N VAL A 282 -8.17 -2.36 -29.41
CA VAL A 282 -8.07 -2.06 -27.97
C VAL A 282 -9.43 -2.19 -27.30
N GLU A 283 -10.48 -1.58 -27.86
CA GLU A 283 -11.83 -1.63 -27.31
C GLU A 283 -12.34 -3.07 -27.21
N ARG A 284 -12.20 -3.86 -28.28
CA ARG A 284 -12.65 -5.26 -28.31
C ARG A 284 -11.92 -6.09 -27.25
N LEU A 285 -10.60 -5.96 -27.15
CA LEU A 285 -9.78 -6.70 -26.20
C LEU A 285 -10.09 -6.28 -24.75
N ALA A 286 -10.26 -4.99 -24.50
CA ALA A 286 -10.62 -4.47 -23.18
C ALA A 286 -11.98 -4.99 -22.71
N ARG A 287 -13.01 -4.99 -23.59
CA ARG A 287 -14.32 -5.57 -23.28
C ARG A 287 -14.22 -7.06 -22.93
N GLN A 288 -13.41 -7.81 -23.69
CA GLN A 288 -13.18 -9.23 -23.44
C GLN A 288 -12.45 -9.47 -22.11
N LEU A 289 -11.43 -8.67 -21.81
CA LEU A 289 -10.70 -8.71 -20.55
C LEU A 289 -11.63 -8.45 -19.36
N TYR A 290 -12.37 -7.33 -19.36
CA TYR A 290 -13.22 -6.96 -18.23
C TYR A 290 -14.37 -7.92 -18.00
N ALA A 291 -15.01 -8.41 -19.08
CA ALA A 291 -16.02 -9.47 -18.94
C ALA A 291 -15.45 -10.73 -18.27
N GLY A 292 -14.20 -11.08 -18.59
CA GLY A 292 -13.50 -12.19 -17.96
C GLY A 292 -13.16 -11.96 -16.48
N LEU A 293 -12.71 -10.76 -16.13
CA LEU A 293 -12.42 -10.40 -14.73
C LEU A 293 -13.67 -10.37 -13.86
N ASP A 294 -14.78 -9.83 -14.37
CA ASP A 294 -16.06 -9.80 -13.66
C ASP A 294 -16.60 -11.22 -13.43
N ALA A 295 -16.46 -12.12 -14.43
CA ALA A 295 -16.82 -13.52 -14.26
C ALA A 295 -15.92 -14.24 -13.23
N ALA A 296 -14.63 -13.90 -13.17
CA ALA A 296 -13.65 -14.52 -12.27
C ALA A 296 -13.81 -14.09 -10.80
N GLN A 297 -14.40 -12.92 -10.53
CA GLN A 297 -14.78 -12.49 -9.17
C GLN A 297 -15.70 -13.50 -8.44
N GLY A 298 -16.34 -14.42 -9.18
CA GLY A 298 -17.16 -15.51 -8.69
C GLY A 298 -16.45 -16.86 -8.41
N ALA A 299 -15.11 -16.89 -8.32
CA ALA A 299 -14.27 -18.07 -7.99
C ALA A 299 -13.89 -19.02 -9.16
N LEU A 300 -14.02 -18.57 -10.41
CA LEU A 300 -13.46 -19.28 -11.58
C LEU A 300 -12.16 -18.61 -12.03
N ARG A 301 -11.18 -19.43 -12.42
CA ARG A 301 -10.01 -18.92 -13.16
C ARG A 301 -10.50 -18.24 -14.45
N PRO A 302 -9.89 -17.12 -14.88
CA PRO A 302 -10.20 -16.49 -16.16
C PRO A 302 -10.13 -17.49 -17.33
N SER A 303 -10.94 -17.27 -18.37
CA SER A 303 -10.94 -18.12 -19.56
C SER A 303 -9.64 -17.96 -20.37
N GLU A 304 -9.31 -18.94 -21.21
CA GLU A 304 -8.19 -18.82 -22.17
C GLU A 304 -8.33 -17.57 -23.06
N GLU A 305 -9.57 -17.24 -23.43
CA GLU A 305 -9.89 -16.00 -24.16
C GLU A 305 -9.54 -14.74 -23.36
N THR A 306 -9.74 -14.73 -22.04
CA THR A 306 -9.38 -13.60 -21.17
C THR A 306 -7.86 -13.45 -21.11
N TYR A 307 -7.14 -14.56 -20.93
CA TYR A 307 -5.68 -14.57 -20.95
C TYR A 307 -5.12 -14.11 -22.31
N ALA A 308 -5.70 -14.57 -23.42
CA ALA A 308 -5.30 -14.16 -24.75
C ALA A 308 -5.55 -12.65 -24.98
N ALA A 309 -6.66 -12.11 -24.46
CA ALA A 309 -6.94 -10.68 -24.54
C ALA A 309 -5.92 -9.85 -23.75
N ALA A 310 -5.62 -10.26 -22.51
CA ALA A 310 -4.60 -9.61 -21.68
C ALA A 310 -3.21 -9.65 -22.33
N ALA A 311 -2.79 -10.82 -22.84
CA ALA A 311 -1.52 -10.98 -23.53
C ALA A 311 -1.42 -10.07 -24.76
N ARG A 312 -2.49 -10.00 -25.57
CA ARG A 312 -2.52 -9.13 -26.75
C ARG A 312 -2.48 -7.64 -26.37
N LEU A 313 -3.13 -7.23 -25.29
CA LEU A 313 -3.02 -5.86 -24.78
C LEU A 313 -1.60 -5.54 -24.30
N ALA A 314 -0.91 -6.48 -23.66
CA ALA A 314 0.49 -6.31 -23.25
C ALA A 314 1.44 -6.18 -24.46
N GLU A 315 1.18 -6.89 -25.56
CA GLU A 315 1.92 -6.70 -26.82
C GLU A 315 1.72 -5.29 -27.40
N LEU A 316 0.48 -4.77 -27.38
CA LEU A 316 0.18 -3.40 -27.82
C LEU A 316 0.89 -2.38 -26.93
N ASP A 317 1.04 -2.67 -25.63
CA ASP A 317 1.72 -1.80 -24.67
C ASP A 317 3.21 -1.72 -24.99
N ALA A 318 3.85 -2.87 -25.23
CA ALA A 318 5.23 -2.93 -25.66
C ALA A 318 5.47 -2.11 -26.95
N VAL A 319 4.55 -2.17 -27.92
CA VAL A 319 4.63 -1.35 -29.15
C VAL A 319 4.53 0.14 -28.83
N ALA A 320 3.59 0.56 -27.97
CA ALA A 320 3.43 1.96 -27.59
C ALA A 320 4.67 2.51 -26.85
N ARG A 321 5.21 1.74 -25.89
CA ARG A 321 6.41 2.09 -25.14
C ARG A 321 7.64 2.21 -26.04
N ALA A 322 7.81 1.29 -27.00
CA ALA A 322 8.87 1.37 -27.99
C ALA A 322 8.76 2.65 -28.86
N ARG A 323 7.54 3.08 -29.22
CA ARG A 323 7.30 4.32 -29.96
C ARG A 323 7.56 5.58 -29.13
N ARG A 324 7.38 5.50 -27.80
CA ARG A 324 7.70 6.58 -26.84
C ARG A 324 9.21 6.76 -26.63
N GLY A 325 10.03 5.77 -27.00
CA GLY A 325 11.46 5.78 -26.75
C GLY A 325 11.87 5.20 -25.40
N GLU A 326 10.98 4.45 -24.74
CA GLU A 326 11.34 3.61 -23.60
C GLU A 326 12.07 2.38 -24.14
N VAL A 327 13.38 2.36 -24.00
CA VAL A 327 14.22 1.23 -24.41
C VAL A 327 13.85 0.03 -23.53
N GLN A 328 13.52 -1.11 -24.14
CA GLN A 328 13.41 -2.39 -23.44
C GLN A 328 14.76 -2.70 -22.78
N MET A 329 14.80 -2.71 -21.45
CA MET A 329 15.85 -3.42 -20.72
C MET A 329 15.47 -4.90 -20.82
N ASP A 330 16.08 -5.61 -21.77
CA ASP A 330 15.89 -7.05 -21.96
C ASP A 330 16.19 -7.83 -20.66
N GLY A 331 15.40 -8.89 -20.45
CA GLY A 331 15.23 -9.65 -19.21
C GLY A 331 16.38 -10.57 -18.77
#